data_AF-A0A1R4H9G3-F1
#
_entry.id   AF-A0A1R4H9G3-F1
#
_cell.length_a   1.000
_cell.length_b   1.000
_cell.length_c   1.000
_cell.angle_alpha   90.00
_cell.angle_beta   90.00
_cell.angle_gamma   90.00
#
_symmetry.space_group_name_H-M   'P 1'
#
loop_
_entity.id
_entity.type
_entity.pdbx_description
1 polymer ?
#
loop_
_entity_poly.entity_id
_entity_poly.type
_entity_poly.pdbx_seq_one_letter_code
_entity_poly.pdbx_strand_id
1 'polypeptide(L)'
;MTLPHITTPTQRPSPLSVKLDSKEKDLLMQMAKEKQRSVHFLMCQAVREYIEREQAHKHFFEEGRKAIEHYNQTGLHVTHDEIKSWAESLGTPKELPHPVCHK
;
A
#
# COMPACT_ATOMS: atom_id res chain seq x y z
N MET A 1 -12.11 -22.23 21.39
CA MET A 1 -12.28 -21.51 20.12
C MET A 1 -10.94 -21.53 19.39
N THR A 2 -10.76 -22.48 18.48
CA THR A 2 -9.53 -22.64 17.69
C THR A 2 -9.60 -21.72 16.47
N LEU A 3 -8.65 -20.80 16.36
CA LEU A 3 -8.52 -19.92 15.18
C LEU A 3 -8.09 -20.75 13.97
N PRO A 4 -8.71 -20.59 12.79
CA PRO A 4 -8.28 -21.26 11.59
C PRO A 4 -6.92 -20.70 11.13
N HIS A 5 -5.95 -21.59 10.95
CA HIS A 5 -4.67 -21.27 10.34
C HIS A 5 -4.93 -20.98 8.85
N ILE A 6 -4.89 -19.70 8.44
CA ILE A 6 -4.94 -19.34 7.02
C ILE A 6 -3.61 -19.74 6.42
N THR A 7 -3.55 -20.94 5.83
CA THR A 7 -2.42 -21.37 5.00
C THR A 7 -2.50 -20.62 3.68
N THR A 8 -1.78 -19.52 3.54
CA THR A 8 -1.55 -18.91 2.23
C THR A 8 -0.81 -19.96 1.38
N PRO A 9 -1.35 -20.39 0.22
CA PRO A 9 -0.67 -21.39 -0.60
C PRO A 9 0.65 -20.81 -1.12
N THR A 10 1.76 -21.48 -0.80
CA THR A 10 3.09 -21.16 -1.33
C THR A 10 3.11 -21.42 -2.83
N GLN A 11 2.87 -20.38 -3.62
CA GLN A 11 2.87 -20.47 -5.07
C GLN A 11 4.33 -20.52 -5.58
N ARG A 12 4.66 -21.52 -6.40
CA ARG A 12 6.00 -21.64 -7.00
C ARG A 12 6.26 -20.44 -7.94
N PRO A 13 7.44 -19.79 -7.88
CA PRO A 13 7.75 -18.69 -8.78
C PRO A 13 7.78 -19.19 -10.23
N SER A 14 7.04 -18.51 -11.10
CA SER A 14 7.02 -18.75 -12.55
C SER A 14 7.89 -17.69 -13.25
N PRO A 15 8.75 -18.08 -14.21
CA PRO A 15 9.58 -17.11 -14.91
C PRO A 15 8.74 -16.22 -15.83
N LEU A 16 9.07 -14.92 -15.87
CA LEU A 16 8.55 -13.95 -16.82
C LEU A 16 9.73 -13.34 -17.60
N SER A 17 9.63 -13.31 -18.93
CA SER A 17 10.63 -12.64 -19.77
C SER A 17 10.28 -11.16 -19.94
N VAL A 18 11.27 -10.28 -19.71
CA VAL A 18 11.07 -8.82 -19.77
C VAL A 18 11.97 -8.20 -20.84
N LYS A 19 11.34 -7.39 -21.69
CA LYS A 19 11.94 -6.43 -22.64
C LYS A 19 12.76 -5.35 -21.93
N LEU A 20 14.09 -5.37 -21.92
CA LEU A 20 14.91 -4.24 -21.47
C LEU A 20 15.80 -3.76 -22.61
N ASP A 21 15.98 -2.45 -22.75
CA ASP A 21 16.97 -1.92 -23.67
C ASP A 21 18.41 -2.13 -23.13
N SER A 22 19.42 -1.96 -23.98
CA SER A 22 20.82 -2.20 -23.59
C SER A 22 21.29 -1.25 -22.48
N LYS A 23 20.86 0.01 -22.49
CA LYS A 23 21.26 1.01 -21.49
C LYS A 23 20.65 0.69 -20.13
N GLU A 24 19.35 0.36 -20.10
CA GLU A 24 18.64 -0.06 -18.90
C GLU A 24 19.28 -1.30 -18.27
N LYS A 25 19.64 -2.27 -19.11
CA LYS A 25 20.30 -3.49 -18.67
C LYS A 25 21.67 -3.20 -18.05
N ASP A 26 22.47 -2.34 -18.67
CA ASP A 26 23.80 -1.98 -18.19
C ASP A 26 23.73 -1.20 -16.85
N LEU A 27 22.81 -0.24 -16.74
CA LEU A 27 22.53 0.48 -15.49
C LEU A 27 22.12 -0.47 -14.37
N LEU A 28 21.24 -1.44 -14.68
CA LEU A 28 20.80 -2.43 -13.72
C LEU A 28 21.95 -3.35 -13.24
N MET A 29 22.84 -3.76 -14.14
CA MET A 29 24.03 -4.52 -13.78
C MET A 29 24.98 -3.73 -12.88
N GLN A 30 25.18 -2.44 -13.18
CA GLN A 30 25.99 -1.56 -12.36
C GLN A 30 25.39 -1.42 -10.94
N MET A 31 24.09 -1.13 -10.84
CA MET A 31 23.39 -1.06 -9.55
C MET A 31 23.47 -2.36 -8.77
N ALA A 32 23.36 -3.51 -9.44
CA ALA A 32 23.47 -4.83 -8.81
C ALA A 32 24.86 -5.03 -8.20
N LYS A 33 25.92 -4.64 -8.93
CA LYS A 33 27.31 -4.69 -8.44
C LYS A 33 27.53 -3.78 -7.24
N GLU A 34 27.07 -2.53 -7.31
CA GLU A 34 27.19 -1.56 -6.22
C GLU A 34 26.45 -2.04 -4.95
N LYS A 35 25.28 -2.65 -5.11
CA LYS A 35 24.46 -3.18 -4.00
C LYS A 35 24.86 -4.58 -3.53
N GLN A 36 25.84 -5.22 -4.18
CA GLN A 36 26.25 -6.61 -3.92
C GLN A 36 25.07 -7.60 -3.97
N ARG A 37 24.22 -7.43 -4.99
CA ARG A 37 23.05 -8.28 -5.24
C ARG A 37 23.06 -8.77 -6.68
N SER A 38 22.29 -9.82 -6.96
CA SER A 38 22.11 -10.28 -8.35
C SER A 38 21.15 -9.36 -9.10
N VAL A 39 21.31 -9.27 -10.41
CA VAL A 39 20.36 -8.55 -11.30
C VAL A 39 18.94 -9.09 -11.14
N HIS A 40 18.81 -10.42 -11.03
CA HIS A 40 17.53 -11.08 -10.78
C HIS A 40 16.86 -10.59 -9.49
N PHE A 41 17.63 -10.45 -8.40
CA PHE A 41 17.10 -9.94 -7.13
C PHE A 41 16.53 -8.53 -7.30
N LEU A 42 17.26 -7.62 -7.96
CA LEU A 42 16.78 -6.26 -8.21
C LEU A 42 15.54 -6.23 -9.11
N MET A 43 15.46 -7.08 -10.15
CA MET A 43 14.27 -7.19 -11.00
C MET A 43 13.05 -7.63 -10.19
N CYS A 44 13.18 -8.69 -9.39
CA CYS A 44 12.07 -9.16 -8.55
C CYS A 44 11.66 -8.10 -7.52
N GLN A 45 12.62 -7.38 -6.94
CA GLN A 45 12.36 -6.30 -6.01
C GLN A 45 11.60 -5.16 -6.69
N ALA A 46 12.04 -4.69 -7.86
CA ALA A 46 11.39 -3.62 -8.61
C ALA A 46 9.95 -3.97 -8.99
N VAL A 47 9.70 -5.21 -9.42
CA VAL A 47 8.35 -5.70 -9.71
C VAL A 47 7.48 -5.70 -8.44
N ARG A 48 8.01 -6.16 -7.30
CA ARG A 48 7.27 -6.17 -6.03
C ARG A 48 6.89 -4.75 -5.59
N GLU A 49 7.86 -3.84 -5.57
CA GLU A 49 7.65 -2.44 -5.21
C GLU A 49 6.64 -1.75 -6.14
N TYR A 50 6.67 -2.08 -7.44
CA TYR A 50 5.66 -1.59 -8.37
C TYR A 50 4.27 -2.09 -8.03
N ILE A 51 4.11 -3.40 -7.81
CA ILE A 51 2.82 -4.00 -7.48
C ILE A 51 2.27 -3.42 -6.17
N GLU A 52 3.09 -3.30 -5.14
CA GLU A 52 2.70 -2.74 -3.85
C GLU A 52 2.20 -1.29 -3.99
N ARG A 53 2.93 -0.46 -4.75
CA ARG A 53 2.51 0.92 -5.03
C ARG A 53 1.18 0.98 -5.77
N GLU A 54 1.02 0.16 -6.82
CA GLU A 54 -0.21 0.11 -7.60
C GLU A 54 -1.41 -0.38 -6.77
N GLN A 55 -1.19 -1.36 -5.89
CA GLN A 55 -2.23 -1.85 -4.99
C GLN A 55 -2.60 -0.81 -3.94
N ALA A 56 -1.62 -0.11 -3.35
CA ALA A 56 -1.88 0.96 -2.40
C ALA A 56 -2.71 2.08 -3.02
N HIS A 57 -2.37 2.50 -4.25
CA HIS A 57 -3.15 3.49 -4.99
C HIS A 57 -4.59 3.03 -5.23
N LYS A 58 -4.77 1.81 -5.76
CA LYS A 58 -6.12 1.26 -6.01
C LYS A 58 -6.94 1.15 -4.73
N HIS A 59 -6.33 0.68 -3.65
CA HIS A 59 -7.00 0.57 -2.36
C HIS A 59 -7.44 1.95 -1.86
N PHE A 60 -6.57 2.96 -1.91
CA PHE A 60 -6.92 4.33 -1.53
C PHE A 60 -8.09 4.89 -2.33
N PHE A 61 -8.09 4.73 -3.66
CA PHE A 61 -9.20 5.17 -4.50
C PHE A 61 -10.51 4.44 -4.18
N GLU A 62 -10.43 3.14 -3.96
CA GLU A 62 -11.61 2.32 -3.65
C GLU A 62 -12.20 2.68 -2.28
N GLU A 63 -11.38 2.94 -1.27
CA GLU A 63 -11.85 3.41 0.04
C GLU A 63 -12.49 4.80 -0.05
N GLY A 64 -11.92 5.72 -0.83
CA GLY A 64 -12.54 7.03 -1.09
C GLY A 64 -13.89 6.91 -1.79
N ARG A 65 -13.99 6.02 -2.78
CA ARG A 65 -15.24 5.72 -3.50
C ARG A 65 -16.31 5.20 -2.54
N LYS A 66 -15.96 4.24 -1.68
CA LYS A 66 -16.86 3.68 -0.66
C LYS A 66 -17.30 4.75 0.35
N ALA A 67 -16.39 5.63 0.78
CA ALA A 67 -16.71 6.70 1.72
C ALA A 67 -17.75 7.66 1.14
N ILE A 68 -17.59 8.06 -0.13
CA ILE A 68 -18.56 8.92 -0.83
C ILE A 68 -19.90 8.21 -0.99
N GLU A 69 -19.90 6.94 -1.40
CA GLU A 69 -21.12 6.13 -1.52
C GLU A 69 -21.87 6.01 -0.19
N HIS A 70 -21.14 5.75 0.90
CA HIS A 70 -21.69 5.68 2.25
C HIS A 70 -22.31 7.01 2.69
N TYR A 71 -21.62 8.13 2.46
CA TYR A 71 -22.15 9.46 2.76
C TYR A 71 -23.44 9.75 1.97
N ASN A 72 -23.44 9.47 0.67
CA ASN A 72 -24.63 9.69 -0.18
C ASN A 72 -25.84 8.85 0.28
N GLN A 73 -25.62 7.65 0.82
CA GLN A 73 -26.67 6.78 1.30
C GLN A 73 -27.17 7.13 2.71
N THR A 74 -26.27 7.53 3.61
CA THR A 74 -26.56 7.65 5.06
C THR A 74 -26.60 9.08 5.58
N GLY A 75 -25.95 10.01 4.88
CA GLY A 75 -25.63 11.36 5.33
C GLY A 75 -24.55 11.42 6.42
N LEU A 76 -24.01 10.28 6.86
CA LEU A 76 -23.05 10.23 7.96
C LEU A 76 -21.68 10.73 7.50
N HIS A 77 -21.13 11.69 8.23
CA HIS A 77 -19.84 12.31 7.99
C HIS A 77 -19.15 12.68 9.30
N VAL A 78 -17.89 13.06 9.21
CA VAL A 78 -17.16 13.75 10.29
C VAL A 78 -16.80 15.13 9.76
N THR A 79 -16.90 16.14 10.61
CA THR A 79 -16.55 17.52 10.24
C THR A 79 -15.03 17.71 10.17
N HIS A 80 -14.60 18.75 9.45
CA HIS A 80 -13.17 19.08 9.36
C HIS A 80 -12.57 19.38 10.74
N ASP A 81 -13.30 20.08 11.61
CA ASP A 81 -12.80 20.50 12.93
C ASP A 81 -12.58 19.31 13.87
N GLU A 82 -13.43 18.29 13.81
CA GLU A 82 -13.26 17.05 14.59
C GLU A 82 -12.04 16.27 14.12
N ILE A 83 -11.88 16.09 12.80
CA ILE A 83 -10.70 15.43 12.23
C ILE A 83 -9.43 16.18 12.59
N LYS A 84 -9.44 17.52 12.48
CA LYS A 84 -8.31 18.37 12.82
C LYS A 84 -7.94 18.25 14.30
N SER A 85 -8.92 18.38 15.19
CA SER A 85 -8.71 18.27 16.64
C SER A 85 -8.15 16.91 17.02
N TRP A 86 -8.68 15.84 16.42
CA TRP A 86 -8.17 14.49 16.61
C TRP A 86 -6.73 14.34 16.10
N ALA A 87 -6.45 14.79 14.87
CA ALA A 87 -5.12 14.70 14.26
C ALA A 87 -4.04 15.47 15.06
N GLU A 88 -4.38 16.65 15.57
CA GLU A 88 -3.49 17.47 16.42
C GLU A 88 -3.20 16.82 17.78
N SER A 89 -4.08 15.93 18.25
CA SER A 89 -3.91 15.23 19.53
C SER A 89 -3.01 13.99 19.45
N LEU A 90 -2.76 13.47 18.24
CA LEU A 90 -1.97 12.24 18.04
C LEU A 90 -0.53 12.39 18.56
N GLY A 91 -0.08 11.42 19.36
CA GLY A 91 1.26 11.46 19.95
C GLY A 91 1.41 12.43 21.14
N THR A 92 0.31 13.02 21.62
CA THR A 92 0.29 13.82 22.85
C THR A 92 -0.18 12.98 24.05
N PRO A 93 0.07 13.42 25.30
CA PRO A 93 -0.47 12.75 26.49
C PRO A 93 -2.01 12.76 26.59
N LYS A 94 -2.70 13.54 25.74
CA LYS A 94 -4.16 13.69 25.71
C LYS A 94 -4.70 13.36 24.33
N GLU A 95 -4.24 12.25 23.75
CA GLU A 95 -4.74 11.77 22.48
C GLU A 95 -6.27 11.55 22.52
N LEU A 96 -6.98 12.13 21.57
CA LEU A 96 -8.42 12.04 21.46
C LEU A 96 -8.82 10.74 20.74
N PRO A 97 -10.00 10.18 21.03
CA PRO A 97 -10.52 9.05 20.27
C PRO A 97 -10.78 9.47 18.81
N HIS A 98 -10.64 8.53 17.89
CA HIS A 98 -11.00 8.75 16.49
C HIS A 98 -12.48 9.16 16.41
N PRO A 99 -12.83 10.24 15.69
CA PRO A 99 -14.19 10.73 15.60
C PRO A 99 -15.11 9.74 14.89
N VAL A 100 -16.38 9.68 15.31
CA VAL A 100 -17.38 8.77 14.74
C VAL A 100 -18.28 9.55 13.78
N CYS A 101 -18.58 8.97 12.61
CA CYS A 101 -19.46 9.61 11.65
C CYS A 101 -20.87 9.83 12.23
N HIS A 102 -21.43 11.01 12.00
CA HIS A 102 -22.75 11.44 12.44
C HIS A 102 -23.43 12.27 11.33
N LYS A 103 -24.71 12.61 11.50
CA LYS A 103 -25.47 13.42 10.53
C LYS A 103 -25.26 14.90 10.72
#